data_AF-A0A6A4WG77-F1
#
_entry.id   AF-A0A6A4WG77-F1
#
_cell.length_a   1.000
_cell.length_b   1.000
_cell.length_c   1.000
_cell.angle_alpha   90.00
_cell.angle_beta   90.00
_cell.angle_gamma   90.00
#
_symmetry.space_group_name_H-M   'P 1'
#
loop_
_entity.id
_entity.type
_entity.pdbx_description
1 polymer ?
#
loop_
_entity_poly.entity_id
_entity_poly.type
_entity_poly.pdbx_seq_one_letter_code
_entity_poly.pdbx_strand_id
1 'polypeptide(L)'
;MAITFHQVLTTDGNVVTGTHTTPSAGYVDDLEFTFTDGGDGTCAMHGYSRSETFYAYLDSSTNYCNMKNLITGSGLDQSESFSEVTSDDICTQYSSANCDVY
;
A
#
# COMPACT_ATOMS: atom_id res chain seq x y z
N MET A 1 -17.13 11.00 -11.07
CA MET A 1 -15.71 10.69 -11.33
C MET A 1 -14.98 11.07 -10.06
N ALA A 2 -14.75 10.09 -9.19
CA ALA A 2 -14.05 10.30 -7.93
C ALA A 2 -12.59 9.96 -8.19
N ILE A 3 -11.71 10.96 -8.11
CA ILE A 3 -10.28 10.78 -8.35
C ILE A 3 -9.69 10.28 -7.02
N THR A 4 -9.11 9.09 -7.03
CA THR A 4 -8.27 8.58 -5.95
C THR A 4 -6.92 9.30 -6.02
N PHE A 5 -6.46 9.89 -4.91
CA PHE A 5 -5.23 10.67 -4.88
C PHE A 5 -4.18 9.96 -4.05
N HIS A 6 -3.31 9.21 -4.74
CA HIS A 6 -2.00 8.89 -4.21
C HIS A 6 -1.10 10.10 -4.42
N GLN A 7 -0.46 10.58 -3.36
CA GLN A 7 0.50 11.68 -3.42
C GLN A 7 1.84 11.20 -2.89
N VAL A 8 2.90 11.31 -3.69
CA VAL A 8 4.27 11.11 -3.21
C VAL A 8 4.67 12.33 -2.37
N LEU A 9 5.18 12.09 -1.16
CA LEU A 9 5.64 13.13 -0.25
C LEU A 9 7.17 13.26 -0.32
N THR A 10 7.88 12.15 -0.11
CA THR A 10 9.34 12.13 -0.18
C THR A 10 9.86 10.92 -0.95
N THR A 11 11.04 11.10 -1.52
CA THR A 11 11.88 10.02 -2.05
C THR A 11 13.28 10.29 -1.53
N ASP A 12 13.73 9.49 -0.59
CA ASP A 12 15.02 9.65 0.07
C ASP A 12 15.74 8.30 0.14
N GLY A 13 16.85 8.18 -0.58
CA GLY A 13 17.60 6.94 -0.69
C GLY A 13 16.72 5.78 -1.16
N ASN A 14 16.51 4.82 -0.27
CA ASN A 14 15.73 3.61 -0.49
C ASN A 14 14.32 3.67 0.12
N VAL A 15 13.84 4.85 0.51
CA VAL A 15 12.52 5.05 1.11
C VAL A 15 11.68 6.00 0.26
N VAL A 16 10.44 5.61 -0.02
CA VAL A 16 9.42 6.45 -0.63
C VAL A 16 8.26 6.58 0.35
N THR A 17 7.88 7.82 0.66
CA THR A 17 6.68 8.08 1.47
C THR A 17 5.61 8.76 0.63
N GLY A 18 4.36 8.55 1.00
CA GLY A 18 3.23 9.14 0.34
C GLY A 18 1.98 9.13 1.22
N THR A 19 0.89 9.65 0.67
CA THR A 19 -0.44 9.53 1.27
C THR A 19 -1.44 9.00 0.25
N HIS A 20 -2.46 8.33 0.75
CA HIS A 20 -3.66 8.01 0.01
C HIS A 20 -4.85 8.76 0.63
N THR A 21 -5.64 9.46 -0.18
CA THR A 21 -6.89 10.06 0.27
C THR A 21 -8.10 9.39 -0.36
N THR A 22 -8.96 8.82 0.48
CA THR A 22 -10.20 8.16 0.03
C THR A 22 -11.15 9.20 -0.60
N PRO A 23 -11.67 8.97 -1.83
CA PRO A 23 -12.38 10.02 -2.56
C PRO A 23 -13.68 10.52 -1.93
N SER A 24 -14.42 9.64 -1.25
CA SER A 24 -15.75 9.98 -0.72
C SER A 24 -15.72 10.56 0.69
N ALA A 25 -14.88 10.01 1.56
CA ALA A 25 -14.86 10.36 2.98
C ALA A 25 -13.68 11.27 3.35
N GLY A 26 -12.68 11.38 2.47
CA GLY A 26 -11.49 12.20 2.73
C GLY A 26 -10.59 11.65 3.83
N TYR A 27 -10.73 10.37 4.19
CA TYR A 27 -9.77 9.72 5.07
C TYR A 27 -8.41 9.66 4.40
N VAL A 28 -7.38 10.00 5.16
CA VAL A 28 -5.99 9.99 4.74
C VAL A 28 -5.28 8.84 5.42
N ASP A 29 -4.56 8.07 4.62
CA ASP A 29 -3.65 7.04 5.08
C ASP A 29 -2.22 7.40 4.65
N ASP A 30 -1.28 7.30 5.58
CA ASP A 30 0.15 7.41 5.32
C ASP A 30 0.67 6.12 4.69
N LEU A 31 1.55 6.25 3.70
CA LEU A 31 2.20 5.16 3.00
C LEU A 31 3.71 5.31 3.11
N GLU A 32 4.39 4.20 3.38
CA GLU A 32 5.84 4.10 3.34
C GLU A 32 6.26 2.82 2.61
N PHE A 33 7.19 2.95 1.68
CA PHE A 33 7.82 1.84 0.98
C PHE A 33 9.32 1.92 1.17
N THR A 34 9.89 0.91 1.84
CA THR A 34 11.34 0.78 2.02
C THR A 34 11.87 -0.34 1.14
N PHE A 35 12.79 0.00 0.25
CA PHE A 35 13.41 -0.92 -0.70
C PHE A 35 14.73 -1.45 -0.13
N THR A 36 15.01 -2.73 -0.35
CA THR A 36 16.29 -3.35 0.02
C THR A 36 16.77 -4.26 -1.10
N ASP A 37 18.09 -4.48 -1.17
CA ASP A 37 18.66 -5.48 -2.06
C ASP A 37 18.12 -6.86 -1.69
N GLY A 38 17.51 -7.56 -2.65
CA GLY A 38 17.00 -8.91 -2.47
C GLY A 38 18.05 -9.99 -2.75
N GLY A 39 19.23 -9.60 -3.25
CA GLY A 39 20.23 -10.51 -3.78
C GLY A 39 19.89 -11.00 -5.19
N ASP A 40 20.88 -11.56 -5.89
CA ASP A 40 20.73 -12.16 -7.23
C ASP A 40 20.03 -11.24 -8.26
N GLY A 41 20.22 -9.92 -8.14
CA GLY A 41 19.61 -8.92 -9.02
C GLY A 41 18.12 -8.66 -8.76
N THR A 42 17.59 -9.12 -7.62
CA THR A 42 16.22 -8.89 -7.18
C THR A 42 16.13 -7.70 -6.22
N CYS A 43 14.92 -7.16 -6.04
CA CYS A 43 14.63 -6.12 -5.06
C CYS A 43 13.58 -6.65 -4.10
N ALA A 44 13.80 -6.45 -2.80
CA ALA A 44 12.77 -6.61 -1.79
C ALA A 44 12.18 -5.24 -1.43
N MET A 45 10.92 -5.23 -1.01
CA MET A 45 10.24 -4.02 -0.58
C MET A 45 9.38 -4.35 0.64
N HIS A 46 9.51 -3.54 1.69
CA HIS A 46 8.58 -3.53 2.81
C HIS A 46 7.62 -2.36 2.63
N GLY A 47 6.34 -2.66 2.44
CA GLY A 47 5.27 -1.66 2.39
C GLY A 47 4.56 -1.54 3.73
N TYR A 48 4.27 -0.30 4.14
CA TYR A 48 3.50 0.01 5.33
C TYR A 48 2.44 1.06 4.99
N SER A 49 1.20 0.81 5.43
CA SER A 49 0.09 1.75 5.34
C SER A 49 -0.54 1.93 6.70
N ARG A 50 -0.84 3.17 7.07
CA ARG A 50 -1.49 3.49 8.34
C ARG A 50 -2.45 4.65 8.20
N SER A 51 -3.67 4.47 8.69
CA SER A 51 -4.63 5.56 8.77
C SER A 51 -4.22 6.66 9.75
N GLU A 52 -4.37 7.92 9.33
CA GLU A 52 -4.27 9.07 10.24
C GLU A 52 -5.44 9.11 11.25
N THR A 53 -6.53 8.41 10.94
CA THR A 53 -7.72 8.35 11.81
C THR A 53 -7.48 7.39 12.98
N PHE A 54 -7.21 7.94 14.16
CA PHE A 54 -6.77 7.18 15.35
C PHE A 54 -7.72 6.06 15.82
N TYR A 55 -9.01 6.11 15.48
CA TYR A 55 -10.01 5.10 15.85
C TYR A 55 -10.33 4.10 14.73
N ALA A 56 -9.71 4.23 13.55
CA ALA A 56 -9.93 3.34 12.41
C ALA A 56 -9.08 2.06 12.52
N TYR A 57 -9.32 1.25 13.56
CA TYR A 57 -8.58 -0.01 13.76
C TYR A 57 -9.01 -1.10 12.77
N LEU A 58 -10.30 -1.15 12.44
CA LEU A 58 -10.87 -1.99 11.37
C LEU A 58 -11.45 -1.05 10.31
N ASP A 59 -10.67 -0.82 9.27
CA ASP A 59 -10.92 0.11 8.17
C ASP A 59 -11.34 -0.63 6.88
N SER A 60 -11.96 -1.81 7.01
CA SER A 60 -12.38 -2.62 5.86
C SER A 60 -11.25 -2.93 4.86
N SER A 61 -10.04 -3.17 5.39
CA SER A 61 -8.82 -3.49 4.62
C SER A 61 -8.25 -2.34 3.78
N THR A 62 -8.68 -1.10 4.02
CA THR A 62 -8.23 0.07 3.24
C THR A 62 -6.72 0.19 3.22
N ASN A 63 -6.05 0.01 4.36
CA ASN A 63 -4.58 0.02 4.45
C ASN A 63 -3.88 -0.98 3.49
N TYR A 64 -4.33 -2.24 3.46
CA TYR A 64 -3.77 -3.22 2.53
C TYR A 64 -4.09 -2.86 1.08
N CYS A 65 -5.35 -2.49 0.80
CA CYS A 65 -5.80 -2.18 -0.55
C CYS A 65 -5.13 -0.93 -1.14
N ASN A 66 -4.79 0.08 -0.33
CA ASN A 66 -4.03 1.25 -0.76
C ASN A 66 -2.70 0.84 -1.39
N MET A 67 -1.95 -0.04 -0.71
CA MET A 67 -0.69 -0.56 -1.24
C MET A 67 -0.90 -1.51 -2.41
N LYS A 68 -1.88 -2.42 -2.33
CA LYS A 68 -2.16 -3.38 -3.40
C LYS A 68 -2.52 -2.69 -4.71
N ASN A 69 -3.34 -1.65 -4.66
CA ASN A 69 -3.77 -0.88 -5.82
C ASN A 69 -2.60 -0.11 -6.47
N LEU A 70 -1.59 0.31 -5.70
CA LEU A 70 -0.36 0.88 -6.26
C LEU A 70 0.48 -0.19 -6.98
N ILE A 71 0.65 -1.36 -6.36
CA ILE A 71 1.40 -2.47 -6.95
C ILE A 71 0.76 -2.92 -8.26
N THR A 72 -0.56 -3.15 -8.28
CA THR A 72 -1.28 -3.56 -9.50
C THR A 72 -1.35 -2.44 -10.53
N GLY A 73 -1.60 -1.20 -10.09
CA GLY A 73 -1.64 -0.03 -10.97
C GLY A 73 -0.30 0.29 -11.65
N SER A 74 0.82 -0.06 -11.01
CA SER A 74 2.17 0.06 -11.58
C SER A 74 2.54 -1.10 -12.52
N GLY A 75 1.79 -2.21 -12.48
CA GLY A 75 2.09 -3.45 -13.20
C GLY A 75 3.23 -4.28 -12.60
N LEU A 76 3.71 -3.95 -11.40
CA LEU A 76 4.74 -4.74 -10.70
C LEU A 76 4.27 -6.16 -10.40
N ASP A 77 2.97 -6.34 -10.14
CA ASP A 77 2.34 -7.65 -9.93
C ASP A 77 2.42 -8.58 -11.14
N GLN A 78 2.67 -8.04 -12.34
CA GLN A 78 2.76 -8.80 -13.58
C GLN A 78 4.19 -9.31 -13.88
N SER A 79 5.18 -8.92 -13.07
CA SER A 79 6.54 -9.45 -13.20
C SER A 79 6.59 -10.93 -12.82
N GLU A 80 7.32 -11.75 -13.59
CA GLU A 80 7.53 -13.17 -13.27
C GLU A 80 8.21 -13.38 -11.91
N SER A 81 8.97 -12.39 -11.45
CA SER A 81 9.66 -12.39 -10.15
C SER A 81 8.83 -11.78 -9.02
N PHE A 82 7.61 -11.32 -9.28
CA PHE A 82 6.76 -10.75 -8.25
C PHE A 82 6.29 -11.84 -7.29
N SER A 83 6.54 -11.62 -6.00
CA SER A 83 5.97 -12.40 -4.93
C SER A 83 5.60 -11.48 -3.78
N GLU A 84 4.47 -11.77 -3.15
CA GLU A 84 3.95 -11.03 -2.01
C GLU A 84 3.93 -11.96 -0.80
N VAL A 85 4.51 -11.50 0.31
CA VAL A 85 4.44 -12.19 1.60
C VAL A 85 3.62 -11.32 2.54
N THR A 86 2.40 -11.76 2.81
CA THR A 86 1.47 -11.04 3.69
C THR A 86 0.51 -12.03 4.36
N SER A 87 -0.15 -11.59 5.43
CA SER A 87 -1.16 -12.32 6.20
C SER A 87 -1.98 -11.34 7.04
N ASP A 88 -3.02 -11.82 7.72
CA ASP A 88 -3.79 -10.98 8.66
C ASP A 88 -2.97 -10.47 9.84
N ASP A 89 -1.84 -11.14 10.17
CA ASP A 89 -0.90 -10.69 11.22
C ASP A 89 0.04 -9.58 10.73
N ILE A 90 0.26 -9.47 9.41
CA ILE A 90 1.11 -8.46 8.78
C ILE A 90 0.28 -7.25 8.36
N CYS A 91 -0.84 -7.50 7.69
CA CYS A 91 -1.81 -6.50 7.24
C CYS A 91 -3.19 -6.90 7.76
N THR A 92 -3.71 -6.16 8.72
CA THR A 92 -5.04 -6.42 9.30
C THR A 92 -6.11 -6.47 8.21
N GLN A 93 -6.98 -7.49 8.30
CA GLN A 93 -8.10 -7.76 7.38
C GLN A 93 -7.70 -8.21 5.97
N TYR A 94 -6.43 -8.54 5.71
CA TYR A 94 -5.96 -9.08 4.43
C TYR A 94 -6.85 -10.19 3.84
N SER A 95 -7.23 -11.19 4.64
CA SER A 95 -8.03 -12.33 4.17
C SER A 95 -9.48 -11.96 3.79
N SER A 96 -9.97 -10.82 4.24
CA SER A 96 -11.29 -10.27 3.93
C SER A 96 -11.26 -9.10 2.95
N ALA A 97 -10.08 -8.77 2.39
CA ALA A 97 -9.90 -7.62 1.55
C ALA A 97 -10.70 -7.73 0.24
N ASN A 98 -11.42 -6.66 -0.09
CA ASN A 98 -12.02 -6.44 -1.39
C ASN A 98 -11.52 -5.07 -1.88
N CYS A 99 -10.48 -5.07 -2.71
CA CYS A 99 -9.83 -3.82 -3.13
C CYS A 99 -10.50 -3.13 -4.32
N ASP A 100 -11.53 -3.75 -4.92
CA ASP A 100 -12.27 -3.19 -6.05
C ASP A 100 -13.27 -2.08 -5.63
N VAL A 101 -13.44 -1.87 -4.32
CA VAL A 101 -14.38 -0.88 -3.77
C VAL A 101 -13.70 0.46 -3.41
N TYR A 102 -12.38 0.59 -3.65
CA TYR A 102 -11.55 1.73 -3.29
C TYR A 102 -10.83 2.34 -4.50
#